data_AF-A0A242JZT4-F1
#
_entry.id   AF-A0A242JZT4-F1
#
_cell.length_a   1.000
_cell.length_b   1.000
_cell.length_c   1.000
_cell.angle_alpha   90.00
_cell.angle_beta   90.00
_cell.angle_gamma   90.00
#
_symmetry.space_group_name_H-M   'P 1'
#
loop_
_entity.id
_entity.type
_entity.pdbx_description
1 polymer ?
#
loop_
_entity_poly.entity_id
_entity_poly.type
_entity_poly.pdbx_seq_one_letter_code
_entity_poly.pdbx_strand_id
1 'polypeptide(L)'
;MANEEIKQEEVLLTKNNLPIKTITKQDIDDLKMYLEELTSWKQTLKLMNNFFDYDCLPLKKKKIIKEFHAQSKVFSIFYENFVFTTTVLEDKLEKLEKKEKVKK
;
A
#
# COMPACT_ATOMS: atom_id res chain seq x y z
N MET A 1 19.48 26.77 -58.27
CA MET A 1 18.60 25.74 -58.86
C MET A 1 18.99 24.44 -58.21
N ALA A 2 18.01 23.82 -57.54
CA ALA A 2 18.20 22.73 -56.58
C ALA A 2 18.44 21.40 -57.28
N ASN A 3 19.44 20.65 -56.81
CA ASN A 3 19.51 19.21 -57.00
C ASN A 3 19.03 18.58 -55.69
N GLU A 4 17.74 18.25 -55.63
CA GLU A 4 17.21 17.36 -54.61
C GLU A 4 17.49 15.92 -55.07
N GLU A 5 18.51 15.30 -54.47
CA GLU A 5 18.73 13.86 -54.59
C GLU A 5 17.57 13.13 -53.89
N ILE A 6 16.65 12.58 -54.69
CA ILE A 6 15.60 11.70 -54.20
C ILE A 6 16.27 10.39 -53.76
N LYS A 7 16.48 10.26 -52.46
CA LYS A 7 16.94 9.03 -51.82
C LYS A 7 15.89 7.95 -52.07
N GLN A 8 16.19 6.99 -52.95
CA GLN A 8 15.35 5.81 -53.14
C GLN A 8 15.48 4.94 -51.88
N GLU A 9 14.42 4.88 -51.07
CA GLU A 9 14.33 3.93 -49.96
C GLU A 9 14.16 2.52 -50.53
N GLU A 10 15.17 1.67 -50.38
CA GLU A 10 15.06 0.24 -50.72
C GLU A 10 13.97 -0.41 -49.84
N VAL A 11 12.84 -0.75 -50.46
CA VAL A 11 11.73 -1.41 -49.78
C VAL A 11 12.11 -2.86 -49.52
N LEU A 12 12.32 -3.21 -48.26
CA LEU A 12 12.58 -4.59 -47.84
C LEU A 12 11.32 -5.44 -48.07
N LEU A 13 11.46 -6.54 -48.83
CA LEU A 13 10.38 -7.44 -49.19
C LEU A 13 10.48 -8.78 -48.44
N THR A 14 9.34 -9.39 -48.17
CA THR A 14 9.23 -10.76 -47.65
C THR A 14 9.50 -11.79 -48.76
N LYS A 15 9.65 -13.08 -48.41
CA LYS A 15 9.83 -14.18 -49.38
C LYS A 15 8.73 -14.28 -50.44
N ASN A 16 7.55 -13.72 -50.17
CA ASN A 16 6.40 -13.67 -51.08
C ASN A 16 6.24 -12.30 -51.75
N ASN A 17 7.30 -11.49 -51.79
CA ASN A 17 7.35 -10.18 -52.44
C ASN A 17 6.40 -9.12 -51.84
N LEU A 18 5.99 -9.28 -50.59
CA LEU A 18 5.18 -8.29 -49.87
C LEU A 18 6.08 -7.30 -49.10
N PRO A 19 5.75 -6.00 -49.07
CA PRO A 19 6.48 -5.01 -48.27
C PRO A 19 6.52 -5.38 -46.79
N ILE A 20 7.72 -5.37 -46.21
CA ILE A 20 7.88 -5.51 -44.76
C ILE A 20 7.40 -4.20 -44.12
N LYS A 21 6.41 -4.29 -43.24
CA LYS A 21 5.92 -3.13 -42.48
C LYS A 21 7.02 -2.64 -41.54
N THR A 22 7.22 -1.32 -41.49
CA THR A 22 8.15 -0.67 -40.56
C THR A 22 7.82 -0.97 -39.09
N ILE A 23 6.53 -1.16 -38.78
CA ILE A 23 6.04 -1.59 -37.47
C ILE A 23 5.77 -3.09 -37.55
N THR A 24 6.42 -3.86 -36.70
CA THR A 24 6.24 -5.30 -36.67
C THR A 24 4.93 -5.67 -35.99
N LYS A 25 4.45 -6.89 -36.27
CA LYS A 25 3.27 -7.44 -35.58
C LYS A 25 3.53 -7.58 -34.07
N GLN A 26 4.77 -7.88 -33.68
CA GLN A 26 5.20 -7.97 -32.29
C GLN A 26 5.04 -6.62 -31.57
N ASP A 27 5.47 -5.52 -32.19
CA ASP A 27 5.33 -4.18 -31.59
C ASP A 27 3.85 -3.83 -31.29
N ILE A 28 2.94 -4.25 -32.19
CA ILE A 28 1.49 -4.05 -32.01
C ILE A 28 0.95 -4.91 -30.88
N ASP A 29 1.42 -6.14 -30.76
CA ASP A 29 0.93 -7.08 -29.76
C ASP A 29 1.49 -6.75 -28.36
N ASP A 30 2.75 -6.32 -28.27
CA ASP A 30 3.34 -5.80 -27.04
C ASP A 30 2.58 -4.56 -26.54
N LEU A 31 2.25 -3.62 -27.44
CA LEU A 31 1.48 -2.42 -27.09
C LEU A 31 0.08 -2.77 -26.57
N LYS A 32 -0.57 -3.79 -27.16
CA LYS A 32 -1.88 -4.27 -26.69
C LYS A 32 -1.78 -4.88 -25.30
N MET A 33 -0.77 -5.71 -25.06
CA MET A 33 -0.53 -6.31 -23.76
C MET A 33 -0.35 -5.22 -22.68
N TYR A 34 0.51 -4.23 -22.93
CA TYR A 34 0.70 -3.11 -21.99
C TYR A 34 -0.58 -2.31 -21.77
N LEU A 35 -1.38 -2.09 -22.82
CA LEU A 35 -2.66 -1.41 -22.70
C LEU A 35 -3.66 -2.19 -21.84
N GLU A 36 -3.73 -3.51 -22.00
CA GLU A 36 -4.58 -4.39 -21.19
C GLU A 36 -4.16 -4.38 -19.72
N GLU A 37 -2.86 -4.50 -19.45
CA GLU A 37 -2.30 -4.39 -18.11
C GLU A 37 -2.69 -3.05 -17.47
N LEU A 38 -2.39 -1.92 -18.12
CA LEU A 38 -2.74 -0.60 -17.60
C LEU A 38 -4.26 -0.41 -17.39
N THR A 39 -5.07 -0.97 -18.29
CA THR A 39 -6.52 -0.89 -18.19
C THR A 39 -7.05 -1.72 -17.01
N SER A 40 -6.42 -2.85 -16.68
CA SER A 40 -6.78 -3.67 -15.51
C SER A 40 -6.65 -2.90 -14.18
N TRP A 41 -5.67 -2.00 -14.08
CA TRP A 41 -5.45 -1.17 -12.89
C TRP A 41 -6.43 0.00 -12.77
N LYS A 42 -7.12 0.37 -13.85
CA LYS A 42 -7.94 1.59 -13.94
C LYS A 42 -9.04 1.67 -12.88
N GLN A 43 -9.75 0.57 -12.62
CA GLN A 43 -10.82 0.55 -11.61
C GLN A 43 -10.28 0.64 -10.18
N THR A 44 -9.20 -0.09 -9.87
CA THR A 44 -8.54 -0.06 -8.56
C THR A 44 -8.00 1.33 -8.25
N LEU A 45 -7.33 1.95 -9.22
CA LEU A 45 -6.81 3.31 -9.07
C LEU A 45 -7.93 4.33 -8.96
N LYS A 46 -9.06 4.15 -9.65
CA LYS A 46 -10.25 5.01 -9.48
C LYS A 46 -10.84 4.88 -8.06
N LEU A 47 -10.88 3.68 -7.49
CA LEU A 47 -11.36 3.47 -6.12
C LEU A 47 -10.45 4.18 -5.11
N MET A 48 -9.13 4.00 -5.24
CA MET A 48 -8.15 4.70 -4.41
C MET A 48 -8.25 6.22 -4.57
N ASN A 49 -8.33 6.69 -5.81
CA ASN A 49 -8.50 8.11 -6.09
C ASN A 49 -9.76 8.64 -5.42
N ASN A 50 -10.90 7.95 -5.52
CA ASN A 50 -12.11 8.36 -4.82
C ASN A 50 -11.93 8.36 -3.29
N PHE A 51 -11.25 7.35 -2.73
CA PHE A 51 -10.96 7.27 -1.29
C PHE A 51 -10.10 8.44 -0.79
N PHE A 52 -9.09 8.85 -1.56
CA PHE A 52 -8.21 9.97 -1.22
C PHE A 52 -8.78 11.34 -1.62
N ASP A 53 -9.59 11.42 -2.69
CA ASP A 53 -10.38 12.61 -3.07
C ASP A 53 -11.54 12.88 -2.10
N TYR A 54 -11.80 12.00 -1.12
CA TYR A 54 -12.60 12.31 0.07
C TYR A 54 -11.88 13.28 1.03
N ASP A 55 -11.15 14.26 0.50
CA ASP A 55 -10.59 15.40 1.23
C ASP A 55 -11.69 16.31 1.84
N CYS A 56 -12.97 16.09 1.52
CA CYS A 56 -14.09 16.92 1.97
C CYS A 56 -15.09 16.27 2.94
N LEU A 57 -14.89 15.03 3.40
CA LEU A 57 -15.54 14.70 4.67
C LEU A 57 -14.82 15.57 5.70
N PRO A 58 -15.51 16.45 6.45
CA PRO A 58 -14.90 16.96 7.65
C PRO A 58 -14.63 15.72 8.47
N LEU A 59 -13.37 15.25 8.50
CA LEU A 59 -12.83 14.46 9.58
C LEU A 59 -13.46 15.13 10.78
N LYS A 60 -14.36 14.45 11.49
CA LYS A 60 -14.98 15.03 12.66
C LYS A 60 -13.84 15.06 13.67
N LYS A 61 -12.87 15.97 13.51
CA LYS A 61 -11.61 16.04 14.25
C LYS A 61 -11.95 16.11 15.72
N LYS A 62 -13.01 16.86 16.06
CA LYS A 62 -13.61 16.88 17.39
C LYS A 62 -14.10 15.51 17.88
N LYS A 63 -14.75 14.70 17.04
CA LYS A 63 -15.19 13.33 17.38
C LYS A 63 -13.98 12.41 17.57
N ILE A 64 -13.05 12.38 16.62
CA ILE A 64 -11.84 11.54 16.68
C ILE A 64 -10.99 11.90 17.90
N ILE A 65 -10.74 13.19 18.13
CA ILE A 65 -9.99 13.66 19.30
C ILE A 65 -10.72 13.32 20.60
N LYS A 66 -12.05 13.46 20.66
CA LYS A 66 -12.85 13.08 21.84
C LYS A 66 -12.78 11.56 22.12
N GLU A 67 -12.94 10.75 21.09
CA GLU A 67 -12.88 9.28 21.19
C GLU A 67 -11.48 8.84 21.61
N PHE A 68 -10.44 9.36 20.96
CA PHE A 68 -9.06 9.11 21.32
C PHE A 68 -8.76 9.52 22.76
N HIS A 69 -9.17 10.72 23.18
CA HIS A 69 -8.96 11.19 24.54
C HIS A 69 -9.70 10.34 25.58
N ALA A 70 -10.94 9.91 25.30
CA ALA A 70 -11.68 9.02 26.18
C ALA A 70 -10.98 7.66 26.32
N GLN A 71 -10.57 7.05 25.20
CA GLN A 71 -9.85 5.78 25.19
C GLN A 71 -8.49 5.88 25.89
N SER A 72 -7.74 6.97 25.66
CA SER A 72 -6.46 7.24 26.32
C SER A 72 -6.60 7.35 27.84
N LYS A 73 -7.66 8.00 28.33
CA LYS A 73 -7.94 8.05 29.78
C LYS A 73 -8.24 6.68 30.37
N VAL A 74 -9.08 5.89 29.70
CA VAL A 74 -9.39 4.52 30.15
C VAL A 74 -8.12 3.67 30.17
N PHE A 75 -7.31 3.75 29.10
CA PHE A 75 -6.03 3.04 29.02
C PHE A 75 -5.08 3.46 30.14
N SER A 76 -4.93 4.76 30.41
CA SER A 76 -4.00 5.27 31.43
C SER A 76 -4.37 4.76 32.82
N ILE A 77 -5.66 4.83 33.19
CA ILE A 77 -6.16 4.33 34.48
C ILE A 77 -5.97 2.80 34.57
N PHE A 78 -6.26 2.07 33.48
CA PHE A 78 -6.03 0.64 33.45
C PHE A 78 -4.54 0.30 33.63
N TYR A 79 -3.66 1.01 32.93
CA TYR A 79 -2.22 0.80 32.97
C TYR A 79 -1.65 1.06 34.37
N GLU A 80 -2.01 2.18 35.00
CA GLU A 80 -1.59 2.50 36.37
C GLU A 80 -2.03 1.41 37.37
N ASN A 81 -3.30 0.99 37.29
CA ASN A 81 -3.82 -0.09 38.13
C ASN A 81 -3.10 -1.43 37.87
N PHE A 82 -2.81 -1.73 36.61
CA PHE A 82 -2.12 -2.95 36.22
C PHE A 82 -0.70 -2.98 36.79
N VAL A 83 0.06 -1.88 36.64
CA VAL A 83 1.41 -1.74 37.19
C VAL A 83 1.38 -1.89 38.71
N PHE A 84 0.51 -1.13 39.40
CA PHE A 84 0.36 -1.22 40.85
C PHE A 84 0.04 -2.65 41.32
N THR A 85 -0.93 -3.30 40.68
CA THR A 85 -1.36 -4.65 41.06
C THR A 85 -0.24 -5.66 40.84
N THR A 86 0.51 -5.54 39.75
CA THR A 86 1.65 -6.40 39.44
C THR A 86 2.75 -6.26 40.48
N THR A 87 3.12 -5.03 40.84
CA THR A 87 4.11 -4.79 41.91
C THR A 87 3.66 -5.37 43.25
N VAL A 88 2.40 -5.20 43.63
CA VAL A 88 1.85 -5.80 44.86
C VAL A 88 1.91 -7.34 44.83
N LEU A 89 1.67 -7.94 43.67
CA LEU A 89 1.75 -9.40 43.48
C LEU A 89 3.20 -9.89 43.57
N GLU A 90 4.15 -9.18 42.96
CA GLU A 90 5.58 -9.46 43.05
C GLU A 90 6.06 -9.41 44.51
N ASP A 91 5.71 -8.36 45.25
CA ASP A 91 6.02 -8.23 46.69
C ASP A 91 5.44 -9.39 47.51
N LYS A 92 4.22 -9.81 47.19
CA LYS A 92 3.57 -10.95 47.86
C LYS A 92 4.26 -12.26 47.53
N LEU A 93 4.66 -12.45 46.27
CA LEU A 93 5.37 -13.64 45.83
C LEU A 93 6.73 -13.74 46.52
N GLU A 94 7.51 -12.66 46.55
CA GLU A 94 8.79 -12.59 47.24
C GLU A 94 8.65 -12.93 48.74
N LYS A 95 7.61 -12.40 49.40
CA LYS A 95 7.30 -12.72 50.80
C LYS A 95 6.94 -14.20 51.00
N LEU A 96 6.25 -14.82 50.05
CA LEU A 96 5.91 -16.25 50.11
C LEU A 96 7.13 -17.13 49.86
N GLU A 97 8.01 -16.76 48.93
CA GLU A 97 9.26 -17.48 48.66
C GLU A 97 10.22 -17.43 49.86
N LYS A 98 10.25 -16.30 50.58
CA LYS A 98 11.06 -16.14 51.80
C LYS A 98 10.44 -16.80 53.04
N LYS A 99 9.18 -17.24 53.01
CA LYS A 99 8.57 -17.94 54.15
C LYS A 99 9.15 -19.35 54.25
N GLU A 100 9.62 -19.71 55.44
CA GLU A 100 10.15 -21.05 55.71
C GLU A 100 9.09 -22.13 55.47
N LYS A 101 9.52 -23.24 54.87
CA LYS A 101 8.66 -24.42 54.68
C LYS A 101 8.33 -25.02 56.04
N VAL A 102 7.04 -25.24 56.31
CA VAL A 102 6.57 -25.94 57.52
C VAL A 102 7.22 -27.33 57.55
N LYS A 103 8.08 -27.57 58.55
CA LYS A 103 8.62 -28.91 58.81
C LYS A 103 7.53 -29.74 59.47
N LYS A 104 7.19 -30.87 58.85
CA LYS A 104 6.38 -31.94 59.45
C LYS A 104 7.21 -32.71 60.47
#